data_AF-A0A7C4EE50-F1
#
_entry.id   AF-A0A7C4EE50-F1
#
_cell.length_a   1.000
_cell.length_b   1.000
_cell.length_c   1.000
_cell.angle_alpha   90.00
_cell.angle_beta   90.00
_cell.angle_gamma   90.00
#
_symmetry.space_group_name_H-M   'P 1'
#
loop_
_entity.id
_entity.type
_entity.pdbx_description
1 polymer ?
#
loop_
_entity_poly.entity_id
_entity_poly.type
_entity_poly.pdbx_seq_one_letter_code
_entity_poly.pdbx_strand_id
1 'polypeptide(L)' 'MIRIDQIIDPVLQKRVIEALARRQGVQPEDVPRWYEMDDADYSQLLLELNEPTDIQPLEPPKDSRE' A
#
# COMPACT_ATOMS: atom_id res chain seq x y z
N MET A 1 6.04 -13.21 6.79
CA MET A 1 5.19 -12.47 7.73
C MET A 1 6.01 -11.34 8.32
N ILE A 2 5.55 -10.10 8.14
CA ILE A 2 6.28 -8.87 8.36
C ILE A 2 5.46 -8.00 9.32
N ARG A 3 6.12 -7.47 10.36
CA ARG A 3 5.49 -6.59 11.34
C ARG A 3 5.97 -5.16 11.18
N ILE A 4 5.08 -4.19 11.43
CA ILE A 4 5.41 -2.76 11.33
C ILE A 4 6.56 -2.39 12.27
N ASP A 5 6.59 -2.95 13.48
CA ASP A 5 7.67 -2.69 14.46
C ASP A 5 9.05 -3.23 14.05
N GLN A 6 9.11 -4.15 13.07
CA GLN A 6 10.36 -4.70 12.55
C GLN A 6 10.95 -3.89 11.38
N ILE A 7 10.22 -2.88 10.88
CA ILE A 7 10.70 -1.98 9.82
C ILE A 7 11.70 -0.99 10.45
N ILE A 8 12.99 -1.17 10.14
CA ILE A 8 14.08 -0.39 10.73
C ILE A 8 14.13 1.04 10.16
N ASP A 9 13.75 1.21 8.89
CA ASP A 9 13.71 2.53 8.25
C ASP A 9 12.48 3.31 8.75
N PRO A 10 12.67 4.42 9.50
CA PRO A 10 11.57 5.18 10.07
C PRO A 10 10.75 5.95 9.02
N VAL A 11 11.32 6.25 7.85
CA VAL A 11 10.62 6.89 6.73
C VAL A 11 9.73 5.86 6.05
N LEU A 12 10.27 4.68 5.78
CA LEU A 12 9.49 3.57 5.21
C LEU A 12 8.36 3.15 6.15
N GLN A 13 8.65 3.02 7.45
CA GLN A 13 7.65 2.67 8.46
C GLN A 13 6.47 3.64 8.45
N LYS A 14 6.73 4.96 8.38
CA LYS A 14 5.67 5.97 8.26
C LYS A 14 4.83 5.79 7.00
N ARG A 15 5.48 5.63 5.84
CA ARG A 15 4.78 5.44 4.57
C ARG A 15 3.91 4.18 4.57
N VAL A 16 4.41 3.09 5.16
CA VAL A 16 3.67 1.84 5.29
C VAL A 16 2.43 2.02 6.17
N ILE A 17 2.57 2.70 7.31
CA ILE A 17 1.44 3.03 8.20
C ILE A 17 0.40 3.88 7.46
N GLU A 18 0.82 4.91 6.74
CA GLU A 18 -0.09 5.77 5.98
C GLU A 18 -0.85 5.02 4.87
N ALA A 19 -0.16 4.12 4.16
CA ALA A 19 -0.79 3.29 3.14
C ALA A 19 -1.79 2.30 3.73
N LEU A 20 -1.44 1.64 4.85
CA LEU A 20 -2.35 0.74 5.56
C LEU A 20 -3.59 1.48 6.08
N ALA A 21 -3.40 2.65 6.67
CA ALA A 21 -4.47 3.49 7.15
C ALA A 21 -5.44 3.86 6.03
N ARG A 22 -4.91 4.26 4.87
CA ARG A 22 -5.70 4.55 3.67
C ARG A 22 -6.49 3.35 3.18
N ARG A 23 -5.87 2.15 3.13
CA ARG A 23 -6.55 0.90 2.73
C ARG A 23 -7.69 0.52 3.67
N GLN A 24 -7.51 0.74 4.98
CA GLN A 24 -8.50 0.42 6.01
C GLN A 24 -9.52 1.55 6.23
N GLY A 25 -9.32 2.73 5.64
CA GLY A 25 -10.19 3.90 5.84
C GLY A 25 -10.09 4.50 7.25
N VAL A 26 -8.96 4.32 7.92
CA VAL A 26 -8.69 4.80 9.29
C VAL A 26 -7.57 5.84 9.29
N GLN A 27 -7.33 6.48 10.44
CA GLN A 27 -6.20 7.39 10.57
C GLN A 27 -4.90 6.61 10.77
N PRO A 28 -3.73 7.13 10.33
CA PRO A 28 -2.42 6.51 10.57
C PRO A 28 -2.13 6.21 12.04
N GLU A 29 -2.71 7.00 12.94
CA GLU A 29 -2.58 6.90 14.40
C GLU A 29 -3.29 5.66 14.96
N ASP A 30 -4.33 5.20 14.27
CA ASP A 30 -5.16 4.05 14.65
C ASP A 30 -4.54 2.72 14.20
N VAL A 31 -3.52 2.75 13.33
CA VAL A 31 -2.83 1.54 12.88
C VAL A 31 -1.90 1.03 13.98
N PRO A 32 -2.15 -0.17 14.55
CA PRO A 32 -1.34 -0.67 15.64
C PRO A 32 0.08 -1.01 15.16
N ARG A 33 1.09 -0.68 15.97
CA ARG A 33 2.50 -0.99 15.64
C ARG A 33 2.80 -2.49 15.60
N TRP A 34 1.98 -3.30 16.28
CA TRP A 34 2.05 -4.76 16.25
C TRP A 34 1.27 -5.37 15.07
N TYR A 35 0.73 -4.55 14.16
CA TYR A 35 0.07 -5.04 12.96
C TYR A 35 1.05 -5.89 12.14
N GLU A 36 0.52 -7.03 11.69
CA GLU A 36 1.26 -8.07 11.02
C GLU A 36 0.61 -8.32 9.66
N MET A 37 1.44 -8.40 8.63
CA MET A 37 1.03 -8.68 7.26
C MET A 37 1.88 -9.79 6.68
N ASP A 38 1.38 -10.51 5.68
CA ASP A 38 2.21 -11.48 4.98
C ASP A 38 3.10 -10.79 3.93
N ASP A 39 4.03 -11.56 3.37
CA ASP A 39 5.00 -11.06 2.40
C ASP A 39 4.33 -10.56 1.11
N ALA A 40 3.23 -11.18 0.67
CA ALA A 40 2.49 -10.75 -0.51
C ALA A 40 1.82 -9.39 -0.26
N ASP A 41 1.13 -9.22 0.87
CA ASP A 41 0.52 -7.95 1.25
C ASP A 41 1.54 -6.81 1.35
N TYR A 42 2.69 -7.08 1.98
CA TYR A 42 3.78 -6.10 2.08
C TYR A 42 4.36 -5.75 0.71
N SER A 43 4.61 -6.74 -0.14
CA SER A 43 5.16 -6.52 -1.48
C SER A 43 4.21 -5.68 -2.35
N GLN A 44 2.90 -5.94 -2.28
CA GLN A 44 1.89 -5.16 -2.97
C GLN A 44 1.84 -3.72 -2.46
N LEU A 45 1.95 -3.53 -1.14
CA LEU A 45 1.98 -2.22 -0.53
C LEU A 45 3.24 -1.44 -0.92
N LEU A 46 4.39 -2.10 -1.00
CA LEU A 46 5.62 -1.47 -1.50
C LEU A 46 5.51 -1.06 -2.96
N LEU A 47 4.80 -1.85 -3.79
CA LEU A 47 4.52 -1.49 -5.18
C LEU A 47 3.69 -0.20 -5.23
N GLU A 48 2.59 -0.14 -4.48
CA GLU A 48 1.74 1.06 -4.38
C GLU A 48 2.50 2.30 -3.88
N LEU A 49 3.46 2.13 -2.97
CA LEU A 49 4.29 3.21 -2.44
C LEU A 49 5.36 3.70 -3.41
N ASN A 50 5.78 2.86 -4.36
CA ASN A 50 6.86 3.13 -5.31
C ASN A 50 6.33 3.50 -6.70
N GLU A 51 5.07 3.16 -7.00
CA GLU A 51 4.36 3.70 -8.14
C GLU A 51 4.20 5.22 -7.95
N PRO A 52 4.75 6.06 -8.84
CA PRO A 52 4.35 7.46 -8.88
C PRO A 52 2.85 7.43 -9.18
N THR A 53 2.04 7.98 -8.27
CA THR A 53 0.58 8.04 -8.36
C THR A 53 0.12 8.66 -9.70
N ASP A 54 0.10 7.87 -10.77
CA ASP A 54 -0.54 8.13 -12.05
C ASP A 54 -1.65 7.08 -12.17
N ILE A 55 -2.69 7.30 -11.38
CA ILE A 55 -3.98 6.67 -11.60
C ILE A 55 -4.51 7.22 -12.92
N GLN A 56 -4.15 6.57 -14.03
CA GLN A 56 -4.96 6.64 -15.24
C GLN A 56 -5.76 5.35 -15.34
N PRO A 57 -7.11 5.42 -15.23
CA PRO A 57 -7.95 4.29 -15.58
C PRO A 57 -7.85 4.12 -17.09
N LEU A 58 -7.05 3.16 -17.55
CA LEU A 58 -7.11 2.77 -18.95
C LEU A 58 -8.37 1.90 -19.10
N GLU A 59 -9.47 2.56 -19.46
CA GLU A 59 -10.67 1.89 -19.98
C GLU A 59 -10.22 0.80 -20.98
N PRO A 60 -10.81 -0.40 -20.96
CA PRO A 60 -10.57 -1.35 -22.03
C PRO A 60 -11.00 -0.66 -23.34
N PRO A 61 -10.16 -0.61 -24.39
CA PRO A 61 -10.62 -0.09 -25.67
C PRO A 61 -11.82 -0.94 -26.07
N LYS A 62 -13.00 -0.29 -26.10
CA LYS A 62 -14.23 -0.89 -26.58
C LYS A 62 -13.96 -1.48 -27.96
N ASP A 63 -14.35 -2.73 -28.09
CA ASP A 63 -14.66 -3.42 -29.32
C ASP A 63 -15.03 -2.45 -30.45
N SER A 64 -14.15 -2.38 -31.45
CA SER A 64 -14.39 -1.75 -32.74
C SER A 64 -13.32 -2.25 -33.69
N ARG A 65 -13.52 -3.46 -34.19
CA ARG A 65 -12.99 -3.81 -35.50
C ARG A 65 -14.04 -4.61 -36.27
N GLU A 66 -14.61 -3.87 -37.21
CA GLU A 66 -15.48 -4.24 -38.32
C GLU A 66 -14.96 -5.42 -39.15
#